data_AF-A0A1F6NIG7-F1
#
_entry.id   AF-A0A1F6NIG7-F1
#
_cell.length_a   1.000
_cell.length_b   1.000
_cell.length_c   1.000
_cell.angle_alpha   90.00
_cell.angle_beta   90.00
_cell.angle_gamma   90.00
#
_symmetry.space_group_name_H-M   'P 1'
#
loop_
_entity.id
_entity.type
_entity.pdbx_description
1 polymer ?
#
loop_
_entity_poly.entity_id
_entity_poly.type
_entity_poly.pdbx_seq_one_letter_code
_entity_poly.pdbx_strand_id
1 'polypeptide(L)' 'MLLGQFDEVIIKAMANYNPSTVVKYAFDLAKGFNDFYNKHSVLSADNAGLITARVSLSMATKQVLENALHLLTIDTVAEM' A
#
# COMPACT_ATOMS: atom_id res chain seq x y z
N MET A 1 8.25 0.29 -6.70
CA MET A 1 8.79 1.55 -6.15
C MET A 1 7.86 2.22 -5.13
N LEU A 2 6.53 2.15 -5.26
CA LEU A 2 5.59 2.85 -4.34
C LEU A 2 5.75 2.50 -2.85
N LEU A 3 5.91 1.23 -2.48
CA LEU A 3 6.06 0.84 -1.07
C LEU A 3 7.32 1.42 -0.41
N GLY A 4 8.43 1.49 -1.16
CA GLY A 4 9.69 2.03 -0.65
C GLY A 4 9.71 3.55 -0.47
N GLN A 5 8.66 4.26 -0.91
CA GLN A 5 8.57 5.72 -0.80
C GLN A 5 7.84 6.18 0.48
N PHE A 6 7.30 5.25 1.28
CA PHE A 6 6.47 5.59 2.43
C PHE A 6 7.17 6.55 3.40
N ASP A 7 8.40 6.22 3.81
CA ASP A 7 9.18 7.02 4.76
C ASP A 7 9.47 8.42 4.20
N GLU A 8 9.85 8.51 2.93
CA GLU A 8 10.15 9.78 2.26
C GLU A 8 8.91 10.67 2.20
N VAL A 9 7.74 10.09 1.90
CA VAL A 9 6.47 10.82 1.87
C VAL A 9 6.13 11.35 3.25
N ILE A 10 6.29 10.57 4.31
CA ILE A 10 6.03 11.01 5.69
C ILE A 10 6.97 12.15 6.09
N ILE A 11 8.27 12.02 5.83
CA ILE A 11 9.26 13.05 6.12
C ILE A 11 8.90 14.36 5.40
N LYS A 12 8.54 14.27 4.11
CA LYS A 12 8.12 15.44 3.33
C LYS A 12 6.80 16.03 3.83
N ALA A 13 5.84 15.22 4.22
CA ALA A 13 4.56 15.66 4.76
C ALA A 13 4.75 16.47 6.04
N MET A 14 5.59 15.96 6.96
CA MET A 14 5.91 16.63 8.22
C MET A 14 6.70 17.92 7.99
N ALA A 15 7.76 17.88 7.18
CA ALA A 15 8.60 19.04 6.90
C ALA A 15 7.81 20.22 6.31
N ASN A 16 6.77 19.93 5.52
CA ASN A 16 5.94 20.93 4.86
C ASN A 16 4.60 21.19 5.58
N TYR A 17 4.35 20.55 6.73
CA TYR A 17 3.06 20.60 7.45
C TYR A 17 1.85 20.30 6.53
N ASN A 18 2.03 19.37 5.59
CA ASN A 18 1.05 19.10 4.54
C ASN A 18 0.62 17.61 4.51
N PRO A 19 -0.43 17.23 5.27
CA PRO A 19 -0.91 15.85 5.33
C PRO A 19 -1.56 15.35 4.03
N SER A 20 -1.96 16.24 3.11
CA SER A 20 -2.56 15.85 1.82
C SER A 20 -1.62 15.00 0.96
N THR A 21 -0.31 15.11 1.18
CA THR A 21 0.71 14.30 0.52
C THR A 21 0.62 12.82 0.94
N VAL A 22 0.32 12.53 2.21
CA VAL A 22 0.09 11.17 2.71
C VAL A 22 -1.22 10.61 2.15
N VAL A 23 -2.28 11.43 2.09
CA VAL A 23 -3.56 11.04 1.47
C VAL A 23 -3.36 10.63 0.02
N LYS A 24 -2.65 11.45 -0.76
CA LYS A 24 -2.38 11.18 -2.17
C LYS A 24 -1.54 9.91 -2.33
N TYR A 25 -0.52 9.73 -1.49
CA TYR A 25 0.25 8.50 -1.48
C TYR A 25 -0.59 7.25 -1.20
N ALA A 26 -1.45 7.28 -0.18
CA ALA A 26 -2.32 6.16 0.16
C ALA A 26 -3.27 5.82 -1.00
N PHE A 27 -3.85 6.85 -1.65
CA PHE A 27 -4.68 6.68 -2.83
C PHE A 27 -3.92 6.05 -4.00
N ASP A 28 -2.74 6.57 -4.32
CA ASP A 28 -1.91 6.06 -5.42
C ASP A 28 -1.43 4.63 -5.15
N LEU A 29 -1.11 4.30 -3.90
CA LEU A 29 -0.77 2.93 -3.47
C LEU A 29 -1.94 1.96 -3.65
N ALA A 30 -3.13 2.33 -3.18
CA ALA A 30 -4.34 1.52 -3.33
C ALA A 30 -4.68 1.29 -4.81
N LYS A 31 -4.59 2.33 -5.64
CA LYS A 31 -4.82 2.25 -7.08
C LYS A 31 -3.80 1.34 -7.76
N GLY A 32 -2.51 1.52 -7.46
CA GLY A 32 -1.44 0.68 -8.00
C GLY A 32 -1.60 -0.80 -7.61
N PHE A 33 -2.06 -1.07 -6.38
CA PHE A 33 -2.35 -2.43 -5.94
C PHE A 33 -3.58 -3.02 -6.65
N ASN A 34 -4.65 -2.25 -6.85
CA ASN A 34 -5.81 -2.70 -7.62
C ASN A 34 -5.43 -3.09 -9.05
N ASP A 35 -4.61 -2.26 -9.71
CA ASP A 35 -4.08 -2.56 -11.04
C ASP A 35 -3.22 -3.85 -11.05
N PHE A 36 -2.39 -4.04 -10.03
CA PHE A 36 -1.60 -5.27 -9.86
C PHE A 36 -2.51 -6.49 -9.71
N TYR A 37 -3.51 -6.43 -8.82
CA TYR A 37 -4.42 -7.53 -8.54
C TYR A 37 -5.24 -7.94 -9.77
N ASN A 38 -5.68 -6.96 -10.56
CA ASN A 38 -6.42 -7.21 -11.81
C ASN A 38 -5.56 -7.86 -12.89
N LYS A 39 -4.27 -7.52 -12.97
CA LYS A 39 -3.35 -8.02 -14.01
C LYS A 39 -2.65 -9.33 -13.64
N HIS A 40 -2.55 -9.63 -12.34
CA HIS A 40 -1.74 -10.73 -11.85
C HIS A 40 -2.50 -11.56 -10.81
N SER A 41 -2.88 -12.79 -11.18
CA SER A 41 -3.48 -13.72 -10.22
C SER A 41 -2.53 -14.02 -9.07
N VAL A 42 -2.97 -13.78 -7.84
CA VAL A 42 -2.13 -14.00 -6.64
C VAL A 42 -2.07 -15.49 -6.28
N LEU A 43 -3.22 -16.17 -6.25
CA LEU A 43 -3.33 -17.56 -5.78
C LEU A 43 -3.21 -18.60 -6.89
N SER A 44 -3.39 -18.20 -8.15
CA SER A 44 -3.27 -19.10 -9.32
C SER A 44 -2.02 -18.81 -10.14
N ALA A 45 -0.95 -18.32 -9.50
CA ALA A 45 0.29 -18.03 -10.19
C ALA A 45 1.02 -19.33 -10.61
N ASP A 46 1.87 -19.24 -11.63
CA ASP A 46 2.46 -20.39 -12.34
C ASP A 46 3.29 -21.33 -11.45
N ASN A 47 3.81 -20.84 -10.32
CA ASN A 47 4.56 -21.65 -9.37
C ASN A 47 4.43 -21.12 -7.93
N ALA A 48 4.73 -22.00 -6.96
CA ALA A 48 4.61 -21.71 -5.53
C ALA A 48 5.48 -20.53 -5.06
N GLY A 49 6.65 -20.33 -5.66
CA GLY A 49 7.52 -19.19 -5.36
C GLY A 49 6.86 -17.85 -5.76
N LEU A 50 6.22 -17.82 -6.93
CA LEU A 50 5.50 -16.66 -7.42
C LEU A 50 4.25 -16.36 -6.60
N ILE A 51 3.50 -17.39 -6.17
CA ILE A 51 2.38 -17.25 -5.23
C ILE A 51 2.88 -16.60 -3.93
N THR A 52 3.94 -17.15 -3.33
CA THR A 52 4.52 -16.65 -2.08
C THR A 52 4.97 -15.19 -2.20
N ALA A 53 5.62 -14.83 -3.31
CA ALA A 53 6.05 -13.46 -3.58
C ALA A 53 4.85 -12.50 -3.71
N ARG A 54 3.79 -12.89 -4.44
CA ARG A 54 2.59 -12.05 -4.63
C ARG A 54 1.76 -11.92 -3.35
N VAL A 55 1.68 -12.97 -2.53
CA VAL A 55 1.06 -12.90 -1.19
C VAL A 55 1.86 -11.95 -0.30
N SER A 56 3.18 -12.07 -0.27
CA SER A 56 4.05 -11.18 0.53
C SER A 56 3.90 -9.72 0.10
N LEU A 57 3.81 -9.45 -1.21
CA LEU A 57 3.55 -8.11 -1.73
C LEU A 57 2.17 -7.58 -1.29
N SER A 58 1.15 -8.42 -1.27
CA SER A 58 -0.20 -8.07 -0.83
C SER A 58 -0.21 -7.73 0.66
N MET A 59 0.48 -8.52 1.49
CA MET A 59 0.63 -8.25 2.92
C MET A 59 1.39 -6.95 3.20
N ALA A 60 2.50 -6.73 2.50
CA ALA A 60 3.28 -5.49 2.63
C ALA A 60 2.44 -4.27 2.23
N THR A 61 1.65 -4.38 1.17
CA THR A 61 0.74 -3.31 0.74
C THR A 61 -0.33 -3.03 1.79
N LYS A 62 -0.97 -4.08 2.34
CA LYS A 62 -1.94 -3.95 3.42
C LYS A 62 -1.35 -3.16 4.60
N GLN A 63 -0.18 -3.59 5.10
CA GLN A 63 0.46 -2.98 6.26
C GLN A 63 0.77 -1.50 6.02
N VAL A 64 1.32 -1.15 4.86
CA VAL A 64 1.67 0.25 4.55
C VAL A 64 0.40 1.11 4.38
N LEU A 65 -0.66 0.57 3.78
CA LEU A 65 -1.93 1.28 3.64
C LEU A 65 -2.59 1.54 5.01
N GLU A 66 -2.61 0.54 5.89
CA GLU A 66 -3.11 0.68 7.27
C GLU A 66 -2.32 1.73 8.04
N ASN A 67 -0.98 1.71 7.94
CA ASN A 67 -0.13 2.71 8.57
C ASN A 67 -0.42 4.12 8.04
N ALA A 68 -0.56 4.29 6.72
CA ALA A 68 -0.86 5.58 6.10
C ALA A 68 -2.23 6.14 6.55
N LEU A 69 -3.25 5.28 6.65
CA LEU A 69 -4.59 5.66 7.10
C LEU A 69 -4.62 5.99 8.60
N HIS A 70 -3.92 5.21 9.42
CA HIS A 70 -3.82 5.48 10.86
C HIS A 70 -3.13 6.84 11.12
N LEU A 71 -2.07 7.19 10.37
CA LEU A 71 -1.45 8.52 10.46
C LEU A 71 -2.42 9.67 10.13
N LEU A 72 -3.47 9.38 9.35
CA LEU A 72 -4.53 10.31 8.99
C LEU A 72 -5.72 10.23 9.95
N THR A 73 -5.61 9.50 11.05
CA THR A 73 -6.70 9.25 12.03
C THR A 73 -7.92 8.56 11.41
N ILE A 74 -7.70 7.73 10.39
CA ILE A 74 -8.74 6.93 9.73
C ILE A 74 -8.56 5.48 10.16
N ASP A 75 -9.57 4.93 10.82
CA ASP A 75 -9.60 3.53 11.19
C ASP A 75 -9.86 2.63 9.98
N THR A 76 -9.31 1.41 10.04
CA THR A 76 -9.50 0.38 9.01
C THR A 76 -10.35 -0.78 9.55
N VAL A 77 -11.08 -1.44 8.65
CA VAL A 77 -11.82 -2.66 8.95
C VAL A 77 -11.12 -3.87 8.34
N ALA A 78 -11.21 -5.02 9.00
CA ALA A 78 -10.60 -6.26 8.51
C ALA A 78 -11.32 -6.81 7.27
N GLU A 79 -12.61 -6.52 7.15
CA GLU A 79 -13.50 -6.94 6.05
C GLU A 79 -14.52 -5.81 5.83
N MET A 80 -14.76 -5.42 4.57
CA MET A 80 -15.75 -4.41 4.17
C MET A 80 -17.07 -5.05 3.78
#